data_AF-A0A7S3Y2P8-F1
#
_entry.id   AF-A0A7S3Y2P8-F1
#
_cell.length_a   1.000
_cell.length_b   1.000
_cell.length_c   1.000
_cell.angle_alpha   90.00
_cell.angle_beta   90.00
_cell.angle_gamma   90.00
#
_symmetry.space_group_name_H-M   'P 1'
#
loop_
_entity.id
_entity.type
_entity.pdbx_description
1 polymer ?
#
loop_
_entity_poly.entity_id
_entity_poly.type
_entity_poly.pdbx_seq_one_letter_code
_entity_poly.pdbx_strand_id
1 'polypeptide(L)'
;HQPPFYKRFHKVHHRFTAPTAISGLYVHPVEFVFESQLSVILGPILLKAHPWTACFWVSNAFLNTCASHSGYTFLGAEGHDAHHQYYNYNYGVGGMMDALLGTSFKESELGNRVEKKHK
;
A
#
# COMPACT_ATOMS: atom_id res chain seq x y z
N HIS A 1 -0.08 9.93 -3.69
CA HIS A 1 -0.63 9.85 -5.06
C HIS A 1 -0.71 11.20 -5.80
N GLN A 2 0.31 12.06 -5.70
CA GLN A 2 0.36 13.26 -6.54
C GLN A 2 0.73 12.86 -7.99
N PRO A 3 0.03 13.34 -9.03
CA PRO A 3 0.20 12.86 -10.41
C PRO A 3 1.64 12.77 -10.94
N PRO A 4 2.55 13.75 -10.70
CA PRO A 4 3.92 13.65 -11.22
C PRO A 4 4.74 12.57 -10.52
N PHE A 5 4.61 12.44 -9.20
CA PHE A 5 5.34 11.45 -8.40
C PHE A 5 4.81 10.04 -8.65
N TYR A 6 3.49 9.90 -8.76
CA TYR A 6 2.84 8.64 -9.11
C TYR A 6 3.37 8.12 -10.45
N LYS A 7 3.35 8.95 -11.50
CA LYS A 7 3.80 8.53 -12.84
C LYS A 7 5.27 8.12 -12.88
N ARG A 8 6.12 8.80 -12.09
CA ARG A 8 7.58 8.63 -12.13
C ARG A 8 8.07 7.48 -11.26
N PHE A 9 7.47 7.29 -10.08
CA PHE A 9 7.98 6.37 -9.07
C PHE A 9 6.98 5.23 -8.81
N HIS A 10 5.75 5.58 -8.45
CA HIS A 10 4.77 4.60 -7.96
C HIS A 10 4.10 3.75 -9.05
N LYS A 11 4.11 4.22 -10.29
CA LYS A 11 3.55 3.49 -11.42
C LYS A 11 4.25 2.14 -11.65
N VAL A 12 5.52 2.01 -11.24
CA VAL A 12 6.27 0.75 -11.33
C VAL A 12 5.65 -0.33 -10.43
N HIS A 13 5.29 0.05 -9.21
CA HIS A 13 4.62 -0.81 -8.24
C HIS A 13 3.28 -1.33 -8.78
N HIS A 14 2.49 -0.42 -9.35
CA HIS A 14 1.19 -0.74 -9.95
C HIS A 14 1.23 -1.41 -11.31
N ARG A 15 2.40 -1.89 -11.76
CA ARG A 15 2.50 -2.62 -13.03
C ARG A 15 1.69 -3.91 -13.02
N PHE A 16 1.48 -4.50 -11.84
CA PHE A 16 0.73 -5.73 -11.66
C PHE A 16 -0.65 -5.42 -11.10
N THR A 17 -1.70 -5.61 -11.89
CA THR A 17 -3.09 -5.41 -11.47
C THR A 17 -3.62 -6.51 -10.55
N ALA A 18 -3.00 -7.69 -10.59
CA ALA A 18 -3.23 -8.79 -9.66
C ALA A 18 -1.94 -9.00 -8.85
N PRO A 19 -1.79 -8.27 -7.72
CA PRO A 19 -0.56 -8.34 -6.95
C PRO A 19 -0.42 -9.69 -6.26
N THR A 20 0.83 -10.14 -6.19
CA THR A 20 1.33 -11.19 -5.30
C THR A 20 2.32 -10.57 -4.31
N ALA A 21 2.63 -11.27 -3.21
CA ALA A 21 3.58 -10.79 -2.21
C ALA A 21 4.94 -10.40 -2.84
N ILE A 22 5.40 -11.17 -3.83
CA ILE A 22 6.65 -10.89 -4.57
C ILE A 22 6.50 -9.62 -5.41
N SER A 23 5.38 -9.44 -6.08
CA SER A 23 5.14 -8.22 -6.88
C SER A 23 5.01 -6.96 -6.02
N GLY A 24 4.58 -7.08 -4.76
CA GLY A 24 4.56 -5.96 -3.82
C GLY A 24 5.95 -5.38 -3.55
N LEU A 25 7.00 -6.19 -3.71
CA LEU A 25 8.40 -5.77 -3.58
C LEU A 25 8.97 -5.19 -4.89
N TYR A 26 8.24 -5.28 -6.00
CA TYR A 26 8.66 -4.71 -7.28
C TYR A 26 8.34 -3.22 -7.33
N VAL A 27 9.23 -2.43 -6.75
CA VAL A 27 9.08 -0.97 -6.63
C VAL A 27 10.25 -0.23 -7.30
N HIS A 28 10.06 1.06 -7.56
CA HIS A 28 11.14 1.90 -8.07
C HIS A 28 12.26 2.03 -7.00
N PRO A 29 13.57 2.06 -7.35
CA PRO A 29 14.66 2.12 -6.37
C PRO A 29 14.56 3.27 -5.35
N VAL A 30 14.06 4.43 -5.80
CA VAL A 30 13.78 5.58 -4.92
C VAL A 30 12.67 5.25 -3.90
N GLU A 31 11.61 4.56 -4.32
CA GLU A 31 10.57 4.13 -3.39
C GLU A 31 11.11 3.10 -2.41
N PHE A 32 11.90 2.15 -2.89
CA PHE A 32 12.55 1.18 -2.02
C PHE A 32 13.34 1.87 -0.89
N VAL A 33 14.19 2.85 -1.21
CA VAL A 33 15.01 3.53 -0.20
C VAL A 33 14.17 4.39 0.74
N PHE A 34 13.32 5.27 0.21
CA PHE A 34 12.65 6.30 1.02
C PHE A 34 11.33 5.80 1.64
N GLU A 35 10.55 5.06 0.87
CA GLU A 35 9.26 4.55 1.32
C GLU A 35 9.46 3.22 2.04
N SER A 36 10.08 2.21 1.43
CA SER A 36 10.07 0.86 2.01
C SER A 36 11.07 0.70 3.16
N GLN A 37 12.27 1.28 3.05
CA GLN A 37 13.30 1.16 4.08
C GLN A 37 13.22 2.29 5.10
N LEU A 38 13.39 3.55 4.66
CA LEU A 38 13.53 4.69 5.57
C LEU A 38 12.28 4.88 6.44
N SER A 39 11.08 4.82 5.86
CA SER A 39 9.84 5.03 6.63
C SER A 39 9.66 3.99 7.75
N VAL A 40 10.05 2.73 7.50
CA VAL A 40 9.93 1.63 8.45
C VAL A 40 10.95 1.77 9.58
N ILE A 41 12.22 2.08 9.26
CA ILE A 41 13.29 2.14 10.28
C ILE A 41 13.29 3.45 11.08
N LEU A 42 12.68 4.51 10.56
CA LEU A 42 12.74 5.84 11.18
C LEU A 42 12.13 5.83 12.59
N GLY A 43 11.00 5.15 12.79
CA GLY A 43 10.36 5.02 14.11
C GLY A 43 11.30 4.42 15.17
N PRO A 44 11.82 3.19 14.97
CA PRO A 44 12.81 2.59 15.86
C PRO A 44 14.05 3.45 16.10
N ILE A 45 14.57 4.14 15.08
CA ILE A 45 15.75 5.02 15.21
C ILE A 45 15.44 6.22 16.11
N LEU A 46 14.34 6.93 15.84
CA LEU A 46 13.95 8.13 16.60
C LEU A 46 13.67 7.81 18.07
N LEU A 47 13.08 6.64 18.34
CA LEU A 47 12.77 6.18 19.69
C LEU A 47 13.94 5.46 20.37
N LYS A 48 15.09 5.32 19.70
CA LYS A 48 16.27 4.59 20.19
C LYS A 48 15.89 3.18 20.67
N ALA A 49 15.04 2.50 19.91
CA ALA A 49 14.51 1.20 20.27
C ALA A 49 15.61 0.15 20.45
N HIS A 50 15.39 -0.79 21.37
CA HIS A 50 16.28 -1.93 21.53
C HIS A 50 16.38 -2.73 20.22
N PRO A 51 17.55 -3.28 19.83
CA PRO A 51 17.73 -4.00 18.56
C PRO A 51 16.69 -5.10 18.30
N TRP A 52 16.32 -5.86 19.33
CA TRP A 52 15.25 -6.88 19.22
C TRP A 52 13.87 -6.28 18.92
N THR A 53 13.52 -5.16 19.54
CA THR A 53 12.27 -4.44 19.25
C THR A 53 12.28 -3.90 17.82
N ALA A 54 13.42 -3.34 17.36
CA ALA A 54 13.57 -2.88 15.99
C ALA A 54 13.47 -4.04 14.97
N CYS A 55 14.08 -5.19 15.27
CA CYS A 55 14.00 -6.39 14.43
C CYS A 55 12.57 -6.91 14.32
N PHE A 56 11.86 -7.02 15.45
CA PHE A 56 10.44 -7.38 15.46
C PHE A 56 9.59 -6.39 14.66
N TRP A 57 9.82 -5.08 14.83
CA TRP A 57 9.13 -4.03 14.09
C TRP A 57 9.30 -4.15 12.57
N VAL A 58 10.53 -4.28 12.10
CA VAL A 58 10.84 -4.44 10.67
C VAL A 58 10.24 -5.73 10.12
N SER A 59 10.31 -6.83 10.89
CA SER A 59 9.73 -8.12 10.49
C SER A 59 8.22 -8.03 10.34
N ASN A 60 7.54 -7.36 11.28
CA ASN A 60 6.10 -7.13 11.22
C ASN A 60 5.71 -6.24 10.02
N ALA A 61 6.47 -5.17 9.75
CA ALA A 61 6.24 -4.32 8.58
C ALA A 61 6.35 -5.11 7.27
N PHE A 62 7.36 -5.98 7.15
CA PHE A 62 7.54 -6.83 5.98
C PHE A 62 6.41 -7.86 5.83
N LEU A 63 6.02 -8.54 6.92
CA LEU A 63 4.89 -9.46 6.92
C LEU A 63 3.59 -8.77 6.51
N ASN A 64 3.36 -7.55 6.98
CA ASN A 64 2.20 -6.75 6.61
C ASN A 64 2.19 -6.44 5.11
N THR A 65 3.31 -6.03 4.51
CA THR A 65 3.42 -5.81 3.06
C THR A 65 3.14 -7.09 2.27
N CYS A 66 3.72 -8.22 2.69
CA CYS A 66 3.47 -9.51 2.05
C CYS A 66 2.00 -9.92 2.16
N ALA A 67 1.38 -9.77 3.34
CA ALA A 67 -0.02 -10.11 3.58
C ALA A 67 -0.96 -9.25 2.73
N SER A 68 -0.75 -7.93 2.70
CA SER A 68 -1.60 -6.99 1.95
C SER A 68 -1.50 -7.15 0.43
N HIS A 69 -0.41 -7.73 -0.08
CA HIS A 69 -0.22 -8.01 -1.51
C HIS A 69 -0.39 -9.48 -1.87
N SER A 70 -0.80 -10.33 -0.92
CA SER A 70 -0.81 -11.78 -1.13
C SER A 70 -1.93 -12.26 -2.06
N GLY A 71 -2.96 -11.43 -2.27
CA GLY A 71 -4.22 -11.82 -2.93
C GLY A 71 -5.13 -12.69 -2.07
N TYR A 72 -4.77 -12.96 -0.80
CA TYR A 72 -5.59 -13.75 0.12
C TYR A 72 -6.43 -12.87 1.03
N THR A 73 -7.74 -13.05 0.95
CA THR A 73 -8.73 -12.28 1.72
C THR A 73 -8.58 -12.48 3.23
N PHE A 74 -8.29 -13.71 3.68
CA PHE A 74 -8.06 -14.01 5.10
C PHE A 74 -6.80 -13.35 5.69
N LEU A 75 -5.89 -12.86 4.83
CA LEU A 75 -4.72 -12.07 5.21
C LEU A 75 -4.95 -10.56 5.07
N GLY A 76 -6.17 -10.13 4.68
CA GLY A 76 -6.54 -8.73 4.54
C GLY A 76 -6.07 -8.06 3.26
N ALA A 77 -5.79 -8.82 2.18
CA ALA A 77 -5.32 -8.26 0.92
C ALA A 77 -6.36 -7.39 0.20
N GLU A 78 -7.66 -7.64 0.40
CA GLU A 78 -8.76 -7.03 -0.35
C GLU A 78 -8.69 -5.49 -0.44
N GLY A 79 -8.35 -4.84 0.67
CA GLY A 79 -8.25 -3.38 0.71
C GLY A 79 -7.17 -2.83 -0.21
N HIS A 80 -6.01 -3.50 -0.24
CA HIS A 80 -4.88 -3.10 -1.07
C HIS A 80 -5.00 -3.62 -2.51
N ASP A 81 -5.66 -4.76 -2.73
CA ASP A 81 -6.05 -5.22 -4.07
C ASP A 81 -6.98 -4.20 -4.74
N ALA A 82 -7.96 -3.67 -4.00
CA ALA A 82 -8.82 -2.57 -4.47
C ALA A 82 -8.01 -1.30 -4.77
N HIS A 83 -6.96 -1.01 -4.01
CA HIS A 83 -6.04 0.08 -4.30
C HIS A 83 -5.34 -0.12 -5.65
N HIS A 84 -4.78 -1.30 -5.90
CA HIS A 84 -4.15 -1.66 -7.18
C HIS A 84 -5.13 -1.61 -8.36
N GLN A 85 -6.40 -1.94 -8.12
CA GLN A 85 -7.43 -1.93 -9.15
C GLN A 85 -7.96 -0.52 -9.48
N TYR A 86 -8.17 0.33 -8.46
CA TYR A 86 -8.89 1.61 -8.61
C TYR A 86 -8.02 2.86 -8.45
N TYR A 87 -6.77 2.71 -7.99
CA TYR A 87 -5.68 3.69 -7.85
C TYR A 87 -5.90 4.87 -6.91
N ASN A 88 -7.15 5.29 -6.69
CA ASN A 88 -7.47 6.55 -6.00
C ASN A 88 -8.12 6.35 -4.61
N TYR A 89 -8.01 5.15 -4.04
CA TYR A 89 -8.58 4.79 -2.75
C TYR A 89 -7.66 3.84 -2.00
N ASN A 90 -7.92 3.65 -0.70
CA ASN A 90 -7.23 2.68 0.16
C ASN A 90 -5.70 2.83 0.09
N TYR A 91 -5.22 4.05 0.30
CA TYR A 91 -3.79 4.36 0.22
C TYR A 91 -2.99 3.74 1.38
N GLY A 92 -3.64 3.54 2.52
CA GLY A 92 -3.06 2.87 3.68
C GLY A 92 -3.41 1.40 3.74
N VAL A 93 -2.53 0.62 4.37
CA VAL A 93 -2.81 -0.78 4.72
C VAL A 93 -3.57 -0.81 6.05
N GLY A 94 -4.63 -1.62 6.14
CA GLY A 94 -5.47 -1.75 7.35
C GLY A 94 -6.59 -0.70 7.50
N GLY A 95 -6.70 0.26 6.59
CA GLY A 95 -7.88 1.13 6.44
C GLY A 95 -8.11 2.22 7.50
N MET A 96 -7.41 2.19 8.64
CA MET A 96 -7.57 3.20 9.70
C MET A 96 -7.28 4.62 9.21
N MET A 97 -6.14 4.81 8.52
CA MET A 97 -5.77 6.13 8.00
C MET A 97 -6.69 6.57 6.87
N ASP A 98 -7.12 5.64 6.02
CA ASP A 98 -8.08 5.95 4.97
C ASP A 98 -9.46 6.34 5.52
N ALA A 99 -9.89 5.73 6.62
CA ALA A 99 -11.12 6.09 7.30
C ALA A 99 -11.03 7.51 7.89
N LEU A 100 -9.89 7.83 8.52
CA LEU A 100 -9.65 9.16 9.08
C LEU A 100 -9.55 10.26 8.01
N LEU A 101 -8.93 9.94 6.86
CA LEU A 101 -8.69 10.90 5.78
C LEU A 101 -9.77 10.88 4.68
N GLY A 102 -10.78 10.02 4.82
CA GLY A 102 -11.89 9.91 3.87
C GLY A 102 -11.51 9.31 2.52
N THR A 103 -10.48 8.45 2.46
CA THR A 103 -9.98 7.81 1.24
C THR A 103 -10.30 6.32 1.14
N SER A 104 -11.14 5.80 2.03
CA SER A 104 -11.62 4.42 1.97
C SER A 104 -12.52 4.20 0.75
N PHE A 105 -12.28 3.10 0.03
CA PHE A 105 -13.15 2.67 -1.05
C PHE A 105 -14.53 2.28 -0.52
N LYS A 106 -15.59 2.72 -1.21
CA LYS A 106 -16.97 2.32 -0.95
C LYS A 106 -17.56 1.72 -2.21
N GLU A 107 -18.21 0.58 -2.10
CA GLU A 107 -18.74 -0.15 -3.26
C GLU A 107 -19.80 0.64 -4.04
N SER A 108 -20.52 1.56 -3.39
CA SER A 108 -21.42 2.52 -4.03
C SER A 108 -20.72 3.44 -5.05
N GLU A 109 -19.42 3.67 -4.91
CA GLU A 109 -18.64 4.45 -5.87
C GLU A 109 -18.29 3.69 -7.15
N LEU A 110 -18.39 2.35 -7.12
CA LEU A 110 -18.21 1.53 -8.31
C LEU A 110 -19.33 1.78 -9.33
N GLY A 111 -20.58 1.82 -8.86
CA GLY A 111 -21.76 2.11 -9.70
C GLY A 111 -21.65 3.47 -10.40
N ASN A 112 -21.21 4.50 -9.68
CA ASN A 112 -21.02 5.85 -10.21
C ASN A 112 -19.96 5.91 -11.33
N ARG A 113 -18.94 5.05 -11.30
CA ARG A 113 -17.91 4.97 -12.36
C ARG A 113 -18.42 4.25 -13.60
N VAL A 114 -19.17 3.15 -13.44
CA VAL A 114 -19.74 2.40 -14.57
C VAL A 114 -20.71 3.28 -15.34
N GLU A 115 -21.57 4.02 -14.66
CA GLU A 115 -22.49 4.96 -15.30
C GLU A 115 -21.78 6.09 -16.06
N LYS A 116 -20.73 6.68 -15.47
CA LYS A 116 -19.94 7.73 -16.15
C LYS A 116 -19.17 7.23 -17.37
N LYS A 117 -18.86 5.94 -17.46
CA LYS A 117 -18.16 5.35 -18.61
C LYS A 117 -19.11 5.00 -19.78
N HIS A 118 -20.41 4.91 -19.51
CA HIS A 118 -21.46 4.62 -20.50
C HIS A 118 -22.22 5.87 -20.97
N LYS A 119 -21.88 7.06 -20.44
CA LYS A 119 -22.31 8.36 -20.95
C LYS A 119 -21.19 8.98 -21.77
#